data_AF-A0A9X9NUF3-F1
#
_entry.id   AF-A0A9X9NUF3-F1
#
_cell.length_a   1.000
_cell.length_b   1.000
_cell.length_c   1.000
_cell.angle_alpha   90.00
_cell.angle_beta   90.00
_cell.angle_gamma   90.00
#
_symmetry.space_group_name_H-M   'P 1'
#
loop_
_entity.id
_entity.type
_entity.pdbx_description
1 polymer ?
#
loop_
_entity_poly.entity_id
_entity_poly.type
_entity_poly.pdbx_seq_one_letter_code
_entity_poly.pdbx_strand_id
1 'polypeptide(L)'
;MIALPADLGALYRAHVADLARTLSGGEVVGRASEELHRLIARIDVSWNAADGGHDLDLQGDLVALLSAADSKKAASYEAAGSSLRLVAGAGFEPAAFRL
;
A
#
# COMPACT_ATOMS: atom_id res chain seq x y z
N MET A 1 8.85 18.57 11.46
CA MET A 1 8.00 18.82 10.27
C MET A 1 8.72 18.22 9.08
N ILE A 2 8.15 17.19 8.44
CA ILE A 2 8.78 16.54 7.28
C ILE A 2 8.44 17.39 6.05
N ALA A 3 9.45 17.88 5.34
CA ALA A 3 9.26 18.58 4.08
C ALA A 3 8.98 17.54 2.98
N LEU A 4 7.76 17.55 2.44
CA LEU A 4 7.45 16.73 1.27
C LEU A 4 8.00 17.41 0.01
N PRO A 5 8.61 16.64 -0.91
CA PRO A 5 9.02 17.16 -2.22
C PRO A 5 7.83 17.74 -2.99
N ALA A 6 8.06 18.84 -3.70
CA ALA A 6 7.01 19.47 -4.52
C ALA A 6 6.52 18.56 -5.67
N ASP A 7 7.36 17.60 -6.08
CA ASP A 7 7.14 16.65 -7.17
C ASP A 7 6.72 15.25 -6.70
N LEU A 8 6.29 15.10 -5.44
CA LEU A 8 5.91 13.81 -4.85
C LEU A 8 4.95 12.99 -5.74
N GLY A 9 3.96 13.63 -6.36
CA GLY A 9 3.02 12.95 -7.25
C GLY A 9 3.68 12.39 -8.51
N ALA A 10 4.69 13.06 -9.06
CA ALA A 10 5.47 12.55 -10.18
C ALA A 10 6.37 11.38 -9.76
N LEU A 11 7.06 11.52 -8.62
CA LEU A 11 7.89 10.45 -8.05
C LEU A 11 7.06 9.20 -7.75
N TYR A 12 5.91 9.35 -7.11
CA TYR A 12 5.02 8.23 -6.80
C TYR A 12 4.56 7.51 -8.08
N ARG A 13 4.11 8.25 -9.10
CA ARG A 13 3.73 7.66 -10.39
C ARG A 13 4.88 6.92 -11.06
N ALA A 14 6.10 7.46 -10.99
CA ALA A 14 7.28 6.79 -11.52
C ALA A 14 7.57 5.47 -10.79
N HIS A 15 7.47 5.46 -9.45
CA HIS A 15 7.63 4.24 -8.66
C HIS A 15 6.58 3.18 -8.99
N VAL A 16 5.31 3.57 -9.12
CA VAL A 16 4.23 2.64 -9.50
C VAL A 16 4.46 2.07 -10.90
N ALA A 17 4.86 2.90 -11.87
CA ALA A 17 5.15 2.45 -13.23
C ALA A 17 6.33 1.47 -13.28
N ASP A 18 7.38 1.74 -12.50
CA ASP A 18 8.55 0.88 -12.40
C ASP A 18 8.22 -0.48 -11.80
N LEU A 19 7.43 -0.49 -10.71
CA LEU A 19 6.94 -1.70 -10.08
C LEU A 19 6.07 -2.52 -11.05
N ALA A 20 5.10 -1.89 -11.72
CA ALA A 20 4.22 -2.56 -12.68
C ALA A 20 5.02 -3.20 -13.83
N ARG A 21 6.01 -2.48 -14.37
CA ARG A 21 6.92 -2.98 -15.40
C ARG A 21 7.71 -4.19 -14.93
N THR A 22 8.24 -4.13 -13.70
CA THR A 22 9.03 -5.21 -13.11
C THR A 22 8.18 -6.47 -12.93
N LEU A 23 6.99 -6.34 -12.34
CA LEU A 23 6.09 -7.46 -12.10
C LEU A 23 5.50 -8.04 -13.39
N SER A 24 5.49 -7.27 -14.48
CA SER A 24 5.05 -7.73 -15.80
C SER A 24 6.16 -8.36 -16.64
N GLY A 25 7.39 -8.46 -16.12
CA GLY A 25 8.53 -9.07 -16.81
C GLY A 25 8.37 -10.58 -16.99
N GLY A 26 8.75 -11.11 -18.16
CA GLY A 26 8.41 -12.47 -18.59
C GLY A 26 8.83 -13.61 -17.64
N GLU A 27 9.97 -13.50 -16.94
CA GLU A 27 10.44 -14.54 -16.01
C GLU A 27 9.76 -14.48 -14.63
N VAL A 28 9.16 -13.34 -14.28
CA VAL A 28 8.60 -13.09 -12.94
C VAL A 28 7.09 -12.94 -12.94
N VAL A 29 6.45 -12.68 -14.08
CA VAL A 29 5.01 -12.41 -14.19
C VAL A 29 4.12 -13.52 -13.64
N GLY A 30 4.49 -14.79 -13.87
CA GLY A 30 3.73 -15.92 -13.35
C GLY A 30 3.73 -15.96 -11.82
N ARG A 31 4.92 -15.93 -11.22
CA ARG A 31 5.07 -15.90 -9.75
C ARG A 31 4.47 -14.64 -9.15
N ALA A 32 4.72 -13.47 -9.74
CA ALA A 32 4.17 -12.20 -9.28
C ALA A 32 2.63 -12.23 -9.27
N SER A 33 2.00 -12.78 -10.30
CA SER A 33 0.55 -12.90 -10.36
C SER A 33 -0.01 -13.83 -9.29
N GLU A 34 0.67 -14.95 -9.03
CA GLU A 34 0.29 -15.90 -7.97
C GLU A 34 0.40 -15.27 -6.57
N GLU A 35 1.49 -14.55 -6.32
CA GLU A 35 1.68 -13.80 -5.06
C GLU A 35 0.59 -12.73 -4.89
N LEU A 36 0.32 -11.94 -5.93
CA LEU A 36 -0.71 -10.91 -5.89
C LEU A 36 -2.11 -11.48 -5.65
N HIS A 37 -2.44 -12.63 -6.24
CA HIS A 37 -3.73 -13.28 -6.05
C HIS A 37 -3.93 -13.85 -4.64
N ARG A 38 -2.83 -14.16 -3.94
CA ARG A 38 -2.89 -14.54 -2.53
C ARG A 38 -3.15 -13.34 -1.62
N LEU A 39 -2.59 -12.19 -1.97
CA LEU A 39 -2.69 -10.96 -1.18
C LEU A 39 -4.01 -10.22 -1.42
N ILE A 40 -4.48 -10.21 -2.66
CA ILE A 40 -5.67 -9.48 -3.11
C ILE A 40 -6.76 -10.48 -3.45
N ALA A 41 -7.84 -10.46 -2.67
CA ALA A 41 -8.98 -11.35 -2.87
C ALA A 41 -9.99 -10.78 -3.88
N ARG A 42 -10.24 -9.45 -3.87
CA ARG A 42 -11.18 -8.80 -4.78
C ARG A 42 -10.88 -7.32 -4.94
N ILE A 43 -11.16 -6.80 -6.14
CA ILE A 43 -11.20 -5.36 -6.42
C ILE A 43 -12.57 -5.04 -6.98
N ASP A 44 -13.36 -4.26 -6.25
CA ASP A 44 -14.65 -3.76 -6.70
C ASP A 44 -14.46 -2.35 -7.27
N VAL A 45 -14.82 -2.17 -8.54
CA VAL A 45 -14.74 -0.88 -9.25
C VAL A 45 -16.14 -0.34 -9.43
N SER A 46 -16.40 0.85 -8.90
CA SER A 46 -17.69 1.53 -9.08
C SER A 46 -17.49 2.92 -9.67
N TRP A 47 -18.44 3.38 -10.48
CA TRP A 47 -18.42 4.74 -11.00
C TRP A 47 -19.03 5.70 -9.98
N ASN A 48 -18.28 6.75 -9.63
CA ASN A 48 -18.72 7.83 -8.78
C ASN A 48 -19.00 9.07 -9.63
N ALA A 49 -20.28 9.32 -9.87
CA ALA A 49 -20.73 10.44 -10.68
C ALA A 49 -20.53 11.82 -10.01
N ALA A 50 -20.41 11.87 -8.69
CA ALA A 50 -20.21 13.12 -7.95
C ALA A 50 -18.76 13.62 -8.11
N ASP A 51 -17.79 12.71 -8.05
CA ASP A 51 -16.37 13.03 -8.19
C ASP A 51 -15.86 12.88 -9.64
N GLY A 52 -16.72 12.40 -10.55
CA GLY A 52 -16.39 12.22 -11.97
C GLY A 52 -15.30 11.17 -12.19
N GLY A 53 -15.27 10.12 -11.37
CA GLY A 53 -14.19 9.13 -11.32
C GLY A 53 -14.65 7.73 -10.93
N HIS A 54 -13.68 6.82 -10.76
CA HIS A 54 -13.93 5.47 -10.28
C HIS A 54 -13.50 5.33 -8.82
N ASP A 55 -14.38 4.78 -7.99
CA ASP A 55 -14.04 4.32 -6.65
C ASP A 55 -13.58 2.86 -6.72
N LEU A 56 -12.48 2.58 -6.02
CA LEU A 56 -11.84 1.28 -5.94
C LEU A 56 -11.93 0.79 -4.50
N ASP A 57 -12.63 -0.33 -4.29
CA ASP A 57 -12.63 -1.05 -3.01
C ASP A 57 -11.76 -2.31 -3.17
N LEU A 58 -10.73 -2.42 -2.32
CA LEU A 58 -9.76 -3.51 -2.33
C LEU A 58 -9.97 -4.40 -1.10
N GLN A 59 -10.29 -5.66 -1.35
CA GLN A 59 -10.46 -6.68 -0.32
C GLN A 59 -9.28 -7.66 -0.40
N GLY A 60 -8.63 -7.92 0.73
CA GLY A 60 -7.45 -8.78 0.80
C GLY A 60 -6.83 -8.83 2.20
N ASP A 61 -5.63 -9.38 2.29
CA ASP A 61 -4.86 -9.45 3.54
C ASP A 61 -3.99 -8.19 3.67
N LEU A 62 -4.50 -7.20 4.42
CA LEU A 62 -3.82 -5.93 4.63
C LEU A 62 -2.47 -6.10 5.35
N VAL A 63 -2.37 -7.02 6.31
CA VAL A 63 -1.13 -7.24 7.07
C VAL A 63 -0.08 -7.87 6.16
N ALA A 64 -0.47 -8.86 5.36
CA ALA A 64 0.43 -9.47 4.38
C ALA A 64 0.86 -8.48 3.29
N LEU A 65 -0.06 -7.63 2.79
CA LEU A 65 0.26 -6.57 1.82
C LEU A 65 1.30 -5.58 2.36
N LEU A 66 1.11 -5.10 3.60
CA LEU A 66 2.05 -4.16 4.23
C LEU A 66 3.38 -4.82 4.54
N SER A 67 3.37 -6.10 4.94
CA SER A 67 4.58 -6.88 5.18
C SER A 67 5.36 -7.16 3.90
N ALA A 68 4.68 -7.35 2.77
CA ALA A 68 5.33 -7.46 1.46
C ALA A 68 5.99 -6.14 1.02
N ALA A 69 5.36 -5.00 1.35
CA ALA A 69 5.88 -3.67 1.00
C ALA A 69 7.03 -3.20 1.91
N ASP A 70 7.01 -3.55 3.20
CA ASP A 70 8.05 -3.22 4.18
C ASP A 70 8.32 -4.43 5.10
N SER A 71 9.08 -5.39 4.58
CA SER A 71 9.39 -6.65 5.26
C SER A 71 10.14 -6.48 6.58
N LYS A 72 10.85 -5.35 6.75
CA LYS A 72 11.55 -5.02 8.00
C LYS A 72 10.58 -4.74 9.15
N LYS A 73 9.35 -4.33 8.83
CA LYS A 73 8.29 -4.04 9.80
C LYS A 73 7.20 -5.11 9.86
N ALA A 74 7.36 -6.22 9.13
CA ALA A 74 6.37 -7.31 9.10
C ALA A 74 5.94 -7.76 10.50
N ALA A 75 6.89 -8.01 11.40
CA ALA A 75 6.60 -8.40 12.79
C ALA A 75 5.80 -7.35 13.57
N SER A 76 5.94 -6.06 13.23
CA SER A 76 5.17 -4.97 13.84
C SER A 76 3.75 -4.88 13.28
N TYR A 77 3.55 -5.20 12.00
CA TYR A 77 2.21 -5.24 11.40
C TYR A 77 1.37 -6.39 11.94
N GLU A 78 1.98 -7.58 12.07
CA GLU A 78 1.35 -8.76 12.69
C GLU A 78 0.90 -8.48 14.13
N ALA A 79 1.71 -7.76 14.90
CA ALA A 79 1.41 -7.43 16.30
C ALA A 79 0.27 -6.39 16.46
N ALA A 80 -0.09 -5.64 15.41
CA ALA A 80 -1.12 -4.59 15.48
C ALA A 80 -2.55 -5.14 15.53
N GLY A 81 -2.75 -6.43 15.26
CA GLY A 81 -4.06 -7.08 15.29
C GLY A 81 -4.99 -6.56 14.20
N SER A 82 -6.03 -5.80 14.58
CA SER A 82 -7.12 -5.41 13.68
C SER A 82 -7.11 -3.95 13.22
N SER A 83 -6.19 -3.11 13.72
CA SER A 83 -6.13 -1.71 13.30
C SER A 83 -4.70 -1.18 13.23
N LEU A 84 -4.37 -0.58 12.09
CA LEU A 84 -3.07 0.05 11.84
C LEU A 84 -3.26 1.55 11.62
N ARG A 85 -2.62 2.38 12.45
CA ARG A 85 -2.51 3.82 12.19
C ARG A 85 -1.26 4.07 11.35
N LEU A 86 -1.46 4.19 10.03
CA LEU A 86 -0.44 4.64 9.10
C LEU A 86 -0.42 6.17 9.06
N VAL A 87 0.66 6.77 9.53
CA VAL A 87 0.97 8.20 9.37
C VAL A 87 2.16 8.32 8.43
N ALA A 88 2.06 9.25 7.47
CA ALA A 88 3.05 9.46 6.41
C ALA A 88 4.41 10.04 6.89
N GLY A 89 4.79 9.84 8.16
CA GLY A 89 6.02 10.36 8.75
C GLY A 89 6.70 9.40 9.70
N ALA A 90 8.03 9.31 9.63
CA ALA A 90 8.85 8.59 10.59
C ALA A 90 8.93 9.38 11.91
N GLY A 91 8.47 8.78 13.00
CA GLY A 91 8.67 9.30 14.36
C GLY A 91 7.42 9.19 15.25
N PHE A 92 7.14 7.97 15.75
CA PHE A 92 6.31 7.80 16.93
C PHE A 92 7.24 7.57 18.12
N GLU A 93 7.81 8.64 18.66
CA GLU A 93 8.23 8.60 20.05
C GLU A 93 6.96 8.66 20.92
N PRO A 94 6.81 7.76 21.91
CA PRO A 94 5.60 7.68 22.72
C PRO A 94 5.61 8.82 23.74
N ALA A 95 5.08 9.98 23.36
CA ALA A 95 4.69 11.02 24.29
C ALA A 95 3.19 11.33 24.13
N ALA A 96 2.40 10.62 24.93
CA ALA A 96 1.09 11.03 25.45
C ALA A 96 0.02 11.52 24.44
N PHE A 97 -0.76 10.59 23.90
CA PHE A 97 -2.19 10.87 23.73
C PHE A 97 -2.82 10.96 25.12
N ARG A 98 -3.08 12.17 25.60
CA ARG A 98 -4.09 12.40 26.64
C ARG A 98 -5.39 12.79 25.94
N LEU A 99 -6.47 12.18 26.43
CA LEU A 99 -7.87 12.28 26.00
C LEU A 99 -8.33 13.72 25.78
#